data_AF-A0A8T5VRM6-F1
#
_entry.id   AF-A0A8T5VRM6-F1
#
_cell.length_a   1.000
_cell.length_b   1.000
_cell.length_c   1.000
_cell.angle_alpha   90.00
_cell.angle_beta   90.00
_cell.angle_gamma   90.00
#
_symmetry.space_group_name_H-M   'P 1'
#
loop_
_entity.id
_entity.type
_entity.pdbx_description
1 polymer ?
#
loop_
_entity_poly.entity_id
_entity_poly.type
_entity_poly.pdbx_seq_one_letter_code
_entity_poly.pdbx_strand_id
1 'polypeptide(L)'
;MNAFAQPRDRGAVVGSGFDYSALAPAAAAICYPFLLRAFHVVVGTQAAMPSPLAIVAATLILAVAFGVPFLALALACRSDADPGARRLAYAGVATPTLFVFLGVVQALIHDPVPDELVWAVLWLAIAIWSQTAGNPVAATRPTVGRWRIVHGTTAAVLFLYVAFHLANHLFGLIGPDAHAAVMKVGRVVYRSDVGEPLLVAAMLFQIGTGLFLAWRWSAAPQGFHRTFGWLGGLPLAVHPRAHELGFHLRS
;
A
#
# COMPACT_ATOMS: atom_id res chain seq x y z
N MET A 1 54.44 9.02 36.13
CA MET A 1 53.48 7.90 36.21
C MET A 1 52.34 8.22 35.25
N ASN A 2 52.39 7.60 34.07
CA ASN A 2 51.52 7.91 32.94
C ASN A 2 50.17 7.20 33.11
N ALA A 3 49.10 7.95 33.28
CA ALA A 3 47.75 7.41 33.34
C ALA A 3 47.19 7.30 31.91
N PHE A 4 46.82 6.07 31.57
CA PHE A 4 46.33 5.62 30.27
C PHE A 4 45.15 6.45 29.75
N ALA A 5 45.38 7.16 28.64
CA ALA A 5 44.31 7.62 27.76
C ALA A 5 43.69 6.39 27.07
N GLN A 6 42.43 6.07 27.39
CA GLN A 6 41.66 5.09 26.63
C GLN A 6 41.42 5.61 25.20
N PRO A 7 41.72 4.81 24.16
CA PRO A 7 41.31 5.15 22.81
C PRO A 7 39.79 5.07 22.71
N ARG A 8 39.15 6.18 22.31
CA ARG A 8 37.77 6.18 21.79
C ARG A 8 37.75 5.26 20.57
N ASP A 9 37.07 4.12 20.66
CA ASP A 9 36.68 3.30 19.52
C ASP A 9 35.85 4.14 18.54
N ARG A 10 36.52 4.78 17.57
CA ARG A 10 35.90 5.23 16.32
C ARG A 10 35.83 4.04 15.37
N GLY A 11 35.01 3.06 15.76
CA GLY A 11 34.74 1.85 15.01
C GLY A 11 33.31 1.79 14.49
N ALA A 12 32.71 2.92 14.09
CA ALA A 12 31.49 2.89 13.29
C ALA A 12 31.89 2.54 11.85
N VAL A 13 32.15 1.25 11.62
CA VAL A 13 32.19 0.68 10.27
C VAL A 13 30.77 0.82 9.73
N VAL A 14 30.51 1.91 9.02
CA VAL A 14 29.33 2.05 8.15
C VAL A 14 29.56 1.07 7.01
N GLY A 15 29.20 -0.19 7.25
CA GLY A 15 28.93 -1.13 6.19
C GLY A 15 27.66 -0.66 5.50
N SER A 16 27.82 0.13 4.44
CA SER A 16 26.76 0.48 3.49
C SER A 16 26.41 -0.75 2.66
N GLY A 17 25.88 -1.78 3.33
CA GLY A 17 25.19 -2.87 2.65
C GLY A 17 24.00 -2.24 1.94
N PHE A 18 23.99 -2.31 0.61
CA PHE A 18 22.82 -1.97 -0.18
C PHE A 18 21.67 -2.83 0.35
N ASP A 19 20.72 -2.22 1.06
CA ASP A 19 19.62 -2.97 1.63
C ASP A 19 18.65 -3.33 0.48
N TYR A 20 18.92 -4.46 -0.18
CA TYR A 20 18.08 -4.99 -1.25
C TYR A 20 16.63 -5.16 -0.80
N SER A 21 16.41 -5.37 0.50
CA SER A 21 15.07 -5.50 1.05
C SER A 21 14.34 -4.17 1.22
N ALA A 22 15.08 -3.06 1.32
CA ALA A 22 14.52 -1.71 1.31
C ALA A 22 13.95 -1.31 -0.05
N LEU A 23 14.55 -1.77 -1.16
CA LEU A 23 14.12 -1.44 -2.52
C LEU A 23 13.10 -2.42 -3.11
N ALA A 24 12.94 -3.59 -2.49
CA ALA A 24 11.99 -4.61 -2.93
C ALA A 24 10.54 -4.10 -3.14
N PRO A 25 9.97 -3.22 -2.29
CA PRO A 25 8.63 -2.66 -2.53
C PRO A 25 8.57 -1.80 -3.80
N ALA A 26 9.60 -0.99 -4.07
CA ALA A 26 9.65 -0.17 -5.26
C ALA A 26 9.85 -1.01 -6.53
N ALA A 27 10.70 -2.03 -6.48
CA ALA A 27 10.87 -2.96 -7.59
C ALA A 27 9.55 -3.69 -7.91
N ALA A 28 8.86 -4.20 -6.90
CA ALA A 28 7.55 -4.83 -7.07
C ALA A 28 6.51 -3.86 -7.64
N ALA A 29 6.52 -2.60 -7.18
CA ALA A 29 5.65 -1.56 -7.70
C ALA A 29 5.96 -1.21 -9.16
N ILE A 30 7.23 -1.09 -9.54
CA ILE A 30 7.65 -0.85 -10.93
C ILE A 30 7.21 -2.01 -11.84
N CYS A 31 7.30 -3.25 -11.38
CA CYS A 31 6.89 -4.42 -12.15
C CYS A 31 5.36 -4.52 -12.34
N TYR A 32 4.57 -3.93 -11.45
CA TYR A 32 3.09 -4.03 -11.45
C TYR A 32 2.42 -3.72 -12.81
N PRO A 33 2.64 -2.57 -13.46
CA PRO A 33 2.02 -2.28 -14.75
C PRO A 33 2.41 -3.27 -15.85
N PHE A 34 3.65 -3.76 -15.85
CA PHE A 34 4.10 -4.74 -16.83
C PHE A 34 3.44 -6.11 -16.63
N LEU A 35 3.15 -6.49 -15.37
CA LEU A 35 2.35 -7.69 -15.07
C LEU A 35 0.93 -7.55 -15.61
N LEU A 36 0.29 -6.38 -15.42
CA LEU A 36 -1.04 -6.12 -15.98
C LEU A 36 -1.04 -6.16 -17.50
N ARG A 37 -0.04 -5.53 -18.14
CA ARG A 37 0.12 -5.57 -19.59
C ARG A 37 0.32 -7.00 -20.11
N ALA A 38 1.16 -7.79 -19.44
CA ALA A 38 1.37 -9.20 -19.79
C ALA A 38 0.06 -10.01 -19.68
N PHE A 39 -0.72 -9.79 -18.62
CA PHE A 39 -2.04 -10.39 -18.47
C PHE A 39 -2.97 -10.02 -19.63
N HIS A 40 -3.06 -8.73 -19.98
CA HIS A 40 -3.90 -8.27 -21.10
C HIS A 40 -3.46 -8.84 -22.45
N VAL A 41 -2.16 -9.02 -22.68
CA VAL A 41 -1.66 -9.69 -23.89
C VAL A 41 -2.05 -11.16 -23.92
N VAL A 42 -1.89 -11.89 -22.81
CA VAL A 42 -2.24 -13.32 -22.73
C VAL A 42 -3.75 -13.54 -22.93
N VAL A 43 -4.59 -12.68 -22.35
CA VAL A 43 -6.05 -12.78 -22.45
C VAL A 43 -6.58 -12.22 -23.77
N GLY A 44 -6.05 -11.08 -24.23
CA GLY A 44 -6.52 -10.37 -25.43
C GLY A 44 -6.17 -11.04 -26.76
N THR A 45 -5.26 -12.02 -26.76
CA THR A 45 -4.87 -12.79 -27.95
C THR A 45 -5.69 -14.06 -28.16
N GLN A 46 -6.64 -14.38 -27.27
CA GLN A 46 -7.39 -15.65 -27.33
C GLN A 46 -8.64 -15.55 -28.23
N ALA A 47 -8.88 -16.60 -29.02
CA ALA A 47 -10.17 -16.84 -29.67
C ALA A 47 -11.25 -17.21 -28.63
N ALA A 48 -12.51 -17.42 -29.06
CA ALA A 48 -13.68 -17.65 -28.20
C ALA A 48 -13.53 -18.72 -27.10
N MET A 49 -12.53 -19.61 -27.18
CA MET A 49 -12.11 -20.47 -26.07
C MET A 49 -10.60 -20.34 -25.79
N PRO A 50 -10.21 -19.89 -24.57
CA PRO A 50 -8.81 -19.77 -24.21
C PRO A 50 -8.16 -21.14 -23.99
N SER A 51 -6.89 -21.28 -24.39
CA SER A 51 -6.12 -22.52 -24.16
C SER A 51 -5.86 -22.75 -22.66
N PRO A 52 -5.78 -24.01 -22.17
CA PRO A 52 -5.48 -24.30 -20.77
C PRO A 52 -4.17 -23.66 -20.28
N LEU A 53 -3.15 -23.63 -21.15
CA LEU A 53 -1.87 -22.99 -20.86
C LEU A 53 -2.01 -21.48 -20.67
N ALA A 54 -2.81 -20.81 -21.52
CA ALA A 54 -3.09 -19.38 -21.38
C ALA A 54 -3.85 -19.06 -20.09
N ILE A 55 -4.81 -19.91 -19.70
CA ILE A 55 -5.52 -19.77 -18.42
C ILE A 55 -4.53 -19.86 -17.24
N VAL A 56 -3.67 -20.87 -17.23
CA VAL A 56 -2.66 -21.04 -16.17
C VAL A 56 -1.71 -19.85 -16.14
N ALA A 57 -1.19 -19.42 -17.30
CA ALA A 57 -0.29 -18.27 -17.39
C ALA A 57 -0.96 -16.97 -16.90
N ALA A 58 -2.17 -16.67 -17.36
CA ALA A 58 -2.93 -15.50 -16.94
C ALA A 58 -3.21 -15.53 -15.42
N THR A 59 -3.57 -16.69 -14.89
CA THR A 59 -3.80 -16.88 -13.45
C THR A 59 -2.54 -16.62 -12.63
N LEU A 60 -1.39 -17.14 -13.07
CA LEU A 60 -0.11 -16.92 -12.39
C LEU A 60 0.33 -15.46 -12.43
N ILE A 61 0.24 -14.81 -13.59
CA ILE A 61 0.58 -13.38 -13.75
C ILE A 61 -0.30 -12.53 -12.82
N LEU A 62 -1.60 -12.78 -12.82
CA LEU A 62 -2.55 -12.06 -11.99
C LEU A 62 -2.29 -12.32 -10.49
N ALA A 63 -2.00 -13.56 -10.10
CA ALA A 63 -1.63 -13.91 -8.73
C ALA A 63 -0.38 -13.14 -8.25
N VAL A 64 0.64 -13.00 -9.11
CA VAL A 64 1.83 -12.19 -8.80
C VAL A 64 1.47 -10.71 -8.65
N ALA A 65 0.64 -10.16 -9.56
CA ALA A 65 0.18 -8.77 -9.46
C ALA A 65 -0.62 -8.51 -8.17
N PHE A 66 -1.49 -9.44 -7.77
CA PHE A 66 -2.20 -9.39 -6.49
C PHE A 66 -1.26 -9.50 -5.29
N GLY A 67 -0.14 -10.22 -5.42
CA GLY A 67 0.86 -10.40 -4.37
C GLY A 67 1.64 -9.12 -4.01
N VAL A 68 1.75 -8.16 -4.93
CA VAL A 68 2.53 -6.91 -4.75
C VAL A 68 2.17 -6.15 -3.46
N PRO A 69 0.89 -5.79 -3.19
CA PRO A 69 0.53 -5.08 -1.96
C PRO A 69 0.78 -5.91 -0.69
N PHE A 70 0.65 -7.24 -0.74
CA PHE A 70 0.91 -8.11 0.41
C PHE A 70 2.40 -8.23 0.71
N LEU A 71 3.24 -8.33 -0.31
CA LEU A 71 4.70 -8.30 -0.17
C LEU A 71 5.14 -6.97 0.46
N ALA A 72 4.62 -5.85 -0.05
CA ALA A 72 4.91 -4.53 0.48
C ALA A 72 4.46 -4.40 1.95
N LEU A 73 3.29 -4.93 2.31
CA LEU A 73 2.82 -4.95 3.70
C LEU A 73 3.71 -5.80 4.60
N ALA A 74 4.12 -7.00 4.15
CA ALA A 74 5.01 -7.88 4.89
C ALA A 74 6.36 -7.19 5.18
N LEU A 75 6.92 -6.50 4.18
CA LEU A 75 8.15 -5.72 4.32
C LEU A 75 7.96 -4.51 5.26
N ALA A 76 6.80 -3.84 5.23
CA ALA A 76 6.50 -2.73 6.15
C ALA A 76 6.42 -3.19 7.62
N CYS A 77 6.03 -4.45 7.86
CA CYS A 77 5.90 -5.04 9.19
C CYS A 77 7.23 -5.47 9.82
N ARG A 78 8.33 -5.41 9.07
CA ARG A 78 9.66 -5.75 9.59
C ARG A 78 10.09 -4.79 10.69
N SER A 79 10.50 -5.34 11.82
CA SER A 79 10.92 -4.58 13.00
C SER A 79 12.28 -3.89 12.81
N ASP A 80 13.12 -4.44 11.96
CA ASP A 80 14.47 -3.98 11.62
C ASP A 80 14.50 -2.96 10.46
N ALA A 81 13.36 -2.72 9.80
CA ALA A 81 13.30 -1.79 8.68
C ALA A 81 13.51 -0.34 9.13
N ASP A 82 14.43 0.34 8.45
CA ASP A 82 14.62 1.79 8.56
C ASP A 82 13.32 2.54 8.20
N PRO A 83 13.02 3.70 8.83
CA PRO A 83 11.84 4.50 8.52
C PRO A 83 11.65 4.82 7.03
N GLY A 84 12.71 5.06 6.27
CA GLY A 84 12.64 5.31 4.82
C GLY A 84 12.14 4.08 4.06
N ALA A 85 12.73 2.91 4.32
CA ALA A 85 12.32 1.63 3.77
C ALA A 85 10.86 1.28 4.14
N ARG A 86 10.46 1.57 5.39
CA ARG A 86 9.08 1.34 5.86
C ARG A 86 8.08 2.24 5.15
N ARG A 87 8.42 3.50 4.89
CA ARG A 87 7.57 4.43 4.11
C ARG A 87 7.41 3.95 2.68
N LEU A 88 8.50 3.51 2.06
CA LEU A 88 8.48 2.95 0.70
C LEU A 88 7.59 1.70 0.64
N ALA A 89 7.68 0.84 1.66
CA ALA A 89 6.84 -0.33 1.80
C ALA A 89 5.35 0.02 1.97
N TYR A 90 5.00 1.03 2.79
CA TYR A 90 3.61 1.51 2.88
C TYR A 90 3.09 2.12 1.58
N ALA A 91 3.92 2.90 0.87
CA ALA A 91 3.56 3.37 -0.46
C ALA A 91 3.32 2.19 -1.42
N GLY A 92 4.11 1.12 -1.29
CA GLY A 92 4.00 -0.09 -2.09
C GLY A 92 2.66 -0.82 -1.91
N VAL A 93 2.07 -0.77 -0.71
CA VAL A 93 0.71 -1.29 -0.46
C VAL A 93 -0.34 -0.57 -1.31
N ALA A 94 -0.15 0.72 -1.56
CA ALA A 94 -1.04 1.55 -2.35
C ALA A 94 -0.79 1.46 -3.87
N THR A 95 0.14 0.60 -4.34
CA THR A 95 0.50 0.46 -5.76
C THR A 95 -0.71 0.30 -6.68
N PRO A 96 -1.65 -0.65 -6.46
CA PRO A 96 -2.78 -0.83 -7.38
C PRO A 96 -3.64 0.44 -7.50
N THR A 97 -3.94 1.07 -6.37
CA THR A 97 -4.77 2.29 -6.32
C THR A 97 -4.09 3.50 -6.94
N LEU A 98 -2.78 3.65 -6.70
CA LEU A 98 -1.98 4.74 -7.22
C LEU A 98 -1.80 4.62 -8.75
N PHE A 99 -1.64 3.40 -9.26
CA PHE A 99 -1.50 3.17 -10.71
C PHE A 99 -2.81 3.46 -11.45
N VAL A 100 -3.94 2.97 -10.94
CA VAL A 100 -5.27 3.31 -11.51
C VAL A 100 -5.50 4.82 -11.49
N PHE A 101 -5.16 5.48 -10.39
CA PHE A 101 -5.29 6.94 -10.28
C PHE A 101 -4.41 7.68 -11.31
N LEU A 102 -3.16 7.25 -11.48
CA LEU A 102 -2.26 7.81 -12.49
C LEU A 102 -2.86 7.68 -13.91
N GLY A 103 -3.43 6.53 -14.24
CA GLY A 103 -4.12 6.31 -15.52
C GLY A 103 -5.30 7.27 -15.72
N VAL A 104 -6.13 7.47 -14.68
CA VAL A 104 -7.25 8.43 -14.73
C VAL A 104 -6.77 9.86 -14.94
N VAL A 105 -5.73 10.30 -14.21
CA VAL A 105 -5.19 11.66 -14.36
C VAL A 105 -4.64 11.88 -15.76
N GLN A 106 -3.85 10.95 -16.29
CA GLN A 106 -3.30 11.03 -17.65
C GLN A 106 -4.41 11.07 -18.71
N ALA A 107 -5.47 10.28 -18.53
CA ALA A 107 -6.63 10.31 -19.42
C ALA A 107 -7.35 11.66 -19.41
N LEU A 108 -7.49 12.30 -18.24
CA LEU A 108 -8.13 13.62 -18.10
C LEU A 108 -7.32 14.76 -18.72
N ILE A 109 -5.99 14.69 -18.66
CA ILE A 109 -5.11 15.71 -19.24
C ILE A 109 -4.69 15.40 -20.68
N HIS A 110 -5.20 14.30 -21.24
CA HIS A 110 -4.86 13.81 -22.58
C HIS A 110 -3.35 13.61 -22.80
N ASP A 111 -2.64 13.09 -21.79
CA ASP A 111 -1.20 12.82 -21.88
C ASP A 111 -0.94 11.63 -22.84
N PRO A 112 -0.12 11.80 -23.89
CA PRO A 112 0.23 10.70 -24.80
C PRO A 112 1.31 9.75 -24.24
N VAL A 113 1.95 10.07 -23.11
CA VAL A 113 3.03 9.25 -22.56
C VAL A 113 2.46 7.92 -22.01
N PRO A 114 3.12 6.78 -22.27
CA PRO A 114 2.74 5.50 -21.67
C PRO A 114 2.74 5.58 -20.14
N ASP A 115 1.65 5.13 -19.53
CA ASP A 115 1.46 5.13 -18.08
C ASP A 115 2.52 4.30 -17.36
N GLU A 116 3.01 3.22 -17.97
CA GLU A 116 4.06 2.38 -17.41
C GLU A 116 5.40 3.13 -17.28
N LEU A 117 5.70 4.04 -18.21
CA LEU A 117 6.92 4.85 -18.17
C LEU A 117 6.84 5.92 -17.08
N VAL A 118 5.73 6.66 -17.02
CA VAL A 118 5.51 7.68 -15.98
C VAL A 118 5.56 7.02 -14.60
N TRP A 119 4.94 5.85 -14.47
CA TRP A 119 4.96 5.06 -13.24
C TRP A 119 6.37 4.60 -12.84
N ALA A 120 7.14 4.04 -13.79
CA ALA A 120 8.48 3.56 -13.52
C ALA A 120 9.43 4.68 -13.07
N VAL A 121 9.36 5.85 -13.74
CA VAL A 121 10.15 7.03 -13.39
C VAL A 121 9.76 7.55 -12.01
N LEU A 122 8.46 7.65 -11.74
CA LEU A 122 7.94 8.09 -10.44
C LEU A 122 8.46 7.19 -9.31
N TRP A 123 8.37 5.87 -9.46
CA TRP A 123 8.81 4.92 -8.43
C TRP A 123 10.31 4.87 -8.25
N LEU A 124 11.07 5.04 -9.34
CA LEU A 124 12.52 5.17 -9.26
C LEU A 124 12.90 6.43 -8.46
N ALA A 125 12.24 7.55 -8.72
CA ALA A 125 12.46 8.79 -7.98
C ALA A 125 12.08 8.66 -6.50
N ILE A 126 10.95 8.03 -6.18
CA ILE A 126 10.52 7.76 -4.79
C ILE A 126 11.54 6.87 -4.08
N ALA A 127 12.04 5.83 -4.75
CA ALA A 127 13.05 4.93 -4.19
C ALA A 127 14.37 5.67 -3.92
N ILE A 128 14.87 6.48 -4.86
CA ILE A 128 16.08 7.28 -4.65
C ILE A 128 15.87 8.28 -3.49
N TRP A 129 14.72 8.94 -3.45
CA TRP A 129 14.38 9.87 -2.38
C TRP A 129 14.27 9.18 -1.01
N SER A 130 13.71 7.97 -0.93
CA SER A 130 13.60 7.24 0.35
C SER A 130 14.95 6.86 0.94
N GLN A 131 15.96 6.62 0.09
CA GLN A 131 17.33 6.31 0.53
C GLN A 131 18.13 7.55 0.95
N THR A 132 17.74 8.74 0.49
CA THR A 132 18.46 10.00 0.72
C THR A 132 17.82 10.88 1.78
N ALA A 133 16.52 10.72 2.03
CA ALA A 133 15.81 11.41 3.09
C ALA A 133 16.28 10.91 4.46
N GLY A 134 17.11 11.70 5.14
CA GLY A 134 17.62 11.37 6.48
C GLY A 134 16.50 11.09 7.49
N ASN A 135 16.80 10.24 8.46
CA ASN A 135 15.87 9.87 9.52
C ASN A 135 15.41 11.09 10.31
N PRO A 136 14.13 11.50 10.26
CA PRO A 136 13.65 12.54 11.15
C PRO A 136 13.75 12.01 12.58
N VAL A 137 14.45 12.76 13.43
CA VAL A 137 14.56 12.54 14.88
C VAL A 137 13.20 12.14 15.44
N ALA A 138 13.16 11.05 16.22
CA ALA A 138 11.98 10.41 16.78
C ALA A 138 10.89 11.43 17.16
N ALA A 139 9.94 11.64 16.24
CA ALA A 139 8.86 12.57 16.47
C ALA A 139 7.94 11.98 17.54
N THR A 140 7.57 12.80 18.52
CA THR A 140 6.53 12.48 19.50
C THR A 140 5.31 11.90 18.79
N ARG A 141 4.77 10.79 19.31
CA ARG A 141 3.66 10.04 18.70
C ARG A 141 2.55 11.01 18.28
N PRO A 142 2.25 11.14 16.99
CA PRO A 142 1.26 12.10 16.52
C PRO A 142 -0.15 11.64 16.90
N THR A 143 -1.00 12.57 17.34
CA THR A 143 -2.41 12.34 17.66
C THR A 143 -3.22 12.15 16.37
N VAL A 144 -3.07 10.99 15.72
CA VAL A 144 -3.76 10.65 14.46
C VAL A 144 -5.10 9.94 14.67
N GLY A 145 -5.60 9.85 15.93
CA GLY A 145 -6.79 9.06 16.28
C GLY A 145 -8.03 9.39 15.43
N ARG A 146 -8.37 10.68 15.30
CA ARG A 146 -9.50 11.13 14.47
C ARG A 146 -9.30 10.79 12.99
N TRP A 147 -8.10 11.02 12.46
CA TRP A 147 -7.77 10.72 11.06
C TRP A 147 -7.87 9.22 10.74
N ARG A 148 -7.48 8.35 11.68
CA ARG A 148 -7.65 6.89 11.52
C ARG A 148 -9.11 6.48 11.45
N ILE A 149 -9.97 7.10 12.25
CA ILE A 149 -11.41 6.83 12.22
C ILE A 149 -11.98 7.25 10.87
N VAL A 150 -11.73 8.50 10.44
CA VAL A 150 -12.25 9.01 9.16
C VAL A 150 -11.73 8.20 7.97
N HIS A 151 -10.43 7.86 7.96
CA HIS A 151 -9.83 6.99 6.96
C HIS A 151 -10.47 5.60 6.97
N GLY A 152 -10.65 4.99 8.13
CA GLY A 152 -11.28 3.67 8.27
C GLY A 152 -12.75 3.64 7.83
N THR A 153 -13.53 4.68 8.17
CA THR A 153 -14.93 4.80 7.73
C THR A 153 -15.03 4.96 6.22
N THR A 154 -14.17 5.81 5.62
CA THR A 154 -14.15 5.99 4.16
C THR A 154 -13.69 4.71 3.46
N ALA A 155 -12.71 4.01 4.02
CA ALA A 155 -12.27 2.70 3.54
C ALA A 155 -13.40 1.67 3.54
N ALA A 156 -14.24 1.65 4.58
CA ALA A 156 -15.38 0.71 4.67
C ALA A 156 -16.41 0.97 3.55
N VAL A 157 -16.69 2.24 3.24
CA VAL A 157 -17.59 2.60 2.13
C VAL A 157 -16.99 2.17 0.78
N LEU A 158 -15.72 2.47 0.54
CA LEU A 158 -15.02 2.04 -0.68
C LEU A 158 -14.93 0.52 -0.79
N PHE A 159 -14.75 -0.19 0.33
CA PHE A 159 -14.74 -1.65 0.35
C PHE A 159 -16.08 -2.23 -0.08
N LEU A 160 -17.21 -1.69 0.41
CA LEU A 160 -18.55 -2.10 -0.04
C LEU A 160 -18.73 -1.87 -1.54
N TYR A 161 -18.25 -0.71 -2.04
CA TYR A 161 -18.25 -0.42 -3.47
C TYR A 161 -17.47 -1.47 -4.27
N VAL A 162 -16.24 -1.78 -3.86
CA VAL A 162 -15.36 -2.76 -4.53
C VAL A 162 -15.96 -4.17 -4.44
N ALA A 163 -16.52 -4.56 -3.31
CA ALA A 163 -17.16 -5.85 -3.13
C ALA A 163 -18.36 -6.03 -4.06
N PHE A 164 -19.21 -5.00 -4.18
CA PHE A 164 -20.31 -4.99 -5.15
C PHE A 164 -19.79 -5.06 -6.59
N HIS A 165 -18.77 -4.27 -6.93
CA HIS A 165 -18.16 -4.26 -8.27
C HIS A 165 -17.60 -5.64 -8.64
N LEU A 166 -16.89 -6.29 -7.71
CA LEU A 166 -16.35 -7.63 -7.92
C LEU A 166 -17.46 -8.68 -8.04
N ALA A 167 -18.49 -8.62 -7.18
CA ALA A 167 -19.64 -9.52 -7.27
C ALA A 167 -20.33 -9.39 -8.64
N ASN A 168 -20.52 -8.17 -9.13
CA ASN A 168 -21.09 -7.91 -10.45
C ASN A 168 -20.24 -8.54 -11.58
N HIS A 169 -18.91 -8.49 -11.49
CA HIS A 169 -18.03 -9.19 -12.43
C HIS A 169 -18.15 -10.72 -12.33
N LEU A 170 -18.28 -11.27 -11.11
CA LEU A 170 -18.52 -12.71 -10.92
C LEU A 170 -19.85 -13.16 -11.51
N PHE A 171 -20.90 -12.33 -11.44
CA PHE A 171 -22.18 -12.62 -12.13
C PHE A 171 -22.02 -12.69 -13.65
N GLY A 172 -21.01 -12.04 -14.22
CA GLY A 172 -20.63 -12.21 -15.63
C GLY A 172 -20.24 -13.64 -15.99
N LEU A 173 -19.80 -14.45 -15.03
CA LEU A 173 -19.49 -15.88 -15.24
C LEU A 173 -20.75 -16.74 -15.41
N ILE A 174 -21.89 -16.30 -14.84
CA ILE A 174 -23.17 -17.00 -14.93
C ILE A 174 -23.84 -16.71 -16.27
N GLY A 175 -23.68 -15.48 -16.77
CA GLY A 175 -24.13 -15.07 -18.09
C GLY A 175 -24.35 -13.56 -18.20
N PRO A 176 -24.42 -13.04 -19.44
CA PRO A 176 -24.60 -11.61 -19.68
C PRO A 176 -25.90 -11.06 -19.09
N ASP A 177 -26.97 -11.86 -19.02
CA ASP A 177 -28.26 -11.45 -18.48
C ASP A 177 -28.24 -11.26 -16.95
N ALA A 178 -27.54 -12.14 -16.23
CA ALA A 178 -27.35 -12.02 -14.78
C ALA A 178 -26.53 -10.78 -14.43
N HIS A 179 -25.45 -10.55 -15.19
CA HIS A 179 -24.65 -9.32 -15.09
C HIS A 179 -25.49 -8.07 -15.39
N ALA A 180 -26.32 -8.10 -16.45
CA ALA A 180 -27.17 -6.97 -16.81
C ALA A 180 -28.25 -6.66 -15.75
N ALA A 181 -28.81 -7.69 -15.12
CA ALA A 181 -29.79 -7.53 -14.05
C ALA A 181 -29.19 -6.84 -12.82
N VAL A 182 -27.99 -7.27 -12.38
CA VAL A 182 -27.25 -6.62 -11.28
C VAL A 182 -26.86 -5.19 -11.65
N MET A 183 -26.37 -4.96 -12.87
CA MET A 183 -26.05 -3.62 -13.38
C MET A 183 -27.27 -2.69 -13.44
N LYS A 184 -28.48 -3.20 -13.68
CA LYS A 184 -29.71 -2.39 -13.69
C LYS A 184 -30.03 -1.83 -12.30
N VAL A 185 -29.82 -2.62 -11.25
CA VAL A 185 -29.99 -2.19 -9.86
C VAL A 185 -28.90 -1.19 -9.46
N GLY A 186 -27.64 -1.47 -9.84
CA GLY A 186 -26.52 -0.58 -9.54
C GLY A 186 -26.57 0.77 -10.26
N ARG A 187 -27.19 0.86 -11.44
CA ARG A 187 -27.14 2.08 -12.29
C ARG A 187 -27.63 3.35 -11.58
N VAL A 188 -28.58 3.23 -10.65
CA VAL A 188 -29.15 4.34 -9.87
C VAL A 188 -28.10 4.99 -8.95
N VAL A 189 -27.16 4.21 -8.43
CA VAL A 189 -26.14 4.67 -7.47
C VAL A 189 -24.81 4.98 -8.18
N TYR A 190 -24.43 4.13 -9.14
CA TYR A 190 -23.08 4.12 -9.74
C TYR A 190 -22.93 5.01 -10.97
N ARG A 191 -24.01 5.29 -11.70
CA ARG A 191 -23.96 5.99 -12.99
C ARG A 191 -24.65 7.35 -12.94
N SER A 192 -24.59 7.99 -11.78
CA SER A 192 -25.05 9.36 -11.58
C SER A 192 -23.89 10.32 -11.80
N ASP A 193 -24.19 11.51 -12.31
CA ASP A 193 -23.20 12.59 -12.54
C ASP A 193 -22.49 13.04 -11.25
N VAL A 194 -22.99 12.61 -10.09
CA VAL A 194 -22.45 12.90 -8.75
C VAL A 194 -21.66 11.71 -8.18
N GLY A 195 -22.05 10.47 -8.48
CA GLY A 195 -21.44 9.27 -7.91
C GLY A 195 -20.00 9.05 -8.38
N GLU A 196 -19.75 9.28 -9.67
CA GLU A 196 -18.43 9.14 -10.28
C GLU A 196 -17.38 10.10 -9.68
N PRO A 197 -17.60 11.44 -9.63
CA PRO A 197 -16.64 12.35 -9.00
C PRO A 197 -16.50 12.12 -7.50
N LEU A 198 -17.57 11.70 -6.80
CA LEU A 198 -17.49 11.38 -5.37
C LEU A 198 -16.60 10.16 -5.10
N LEU A 199 -16.67 9.13 -5.96
CA LEU A 199 -15.81 7.95 -5.85
C LEU A 199 -14.34 8.33 -6.10
N VAL A 200 -14.06 9.14 -7.11
CA VAL A 200 -12.70 9.65 -7.38
C VAL A 200 -12.19 10.46 -6.18
N ALA A 201 -13.01 11.35 -5.62
CA ALA A 201 -12.67 12.12 -4.44
C ALA A 201 -12.42 11.24 -3.21
N ALA A 202 -13.23 10.19 -3.00
CA ALA A 202 -13.05 9.23 -1.92
C ALA A 202 -11.75 8.43 -2.09
N MET A 203 -11.40 8.03 -3.32
CA MET A 203 -10.14 7.35 -3.62
C MET A 203 -8.93 8.26 -3.34
N LEU A 204 -8.99 9.52 -3.80
CA LEU A 204 -7.98 10.53 -3.52
C LEU A 204 -7.80 10.79 -2.02
N PHE A 205 -8.92 10.90 -1.30
CA PHE A 205 -8.93 11.04 0.13
C PHE A 205 -8.27 9.83 0.81
N GLN A 206 -8.57 8.62 0.35
CA GLN A 206 -8.02 7.37 0.88
C GLN A 206 -6.49 7.28 0.66
N ILE A 207 -6.02 7.64 -0.54
CA ILE A 207 -4.59 7.69 -0.87
C ILE A 207 -3.89 8.74 0.01
N GLY A 208 -4.39 9.97 0.03
CA GLY A 208 -3.76 11.07 0.77
C GLY A 208 -3.72 10.82 2.28
N THR A 209 -4.83 10.39 2.87
CA THR A 209 -4.89 10.08 4.31
C THR A 209 -4.11 8.82 4.66
N GLY A 210 -4.07 7.80 3.79
CA GLY A 210 -3.25 6.60 3.96
C GLY A 210 -1.76 6.93 3.99
N LEU A 211 -1.27 7.71 3.02
CA LEU A 211 0.12 8.18 2.98
C LEU A 211 0.47 9.08 4.17
N PHE A 212 -0.44 9.98 4.57
CA PHE A 212 -0.27 10.81 5.76
C PHE A 212 -0.12 9.97 7.04
N LEU A 213 -0.99 8.97 7.23
CA LEU A 213 -0.93 8.06 8.38
C LEU A 213 0.34 7.23 8.36
N ALA A 214 0.72 6.69 7.21
CA ALA A 214 1.96 5.94 7.01
C ALA A 214 3.22 6.78 7.34
N TRP A 215 3.25 8.02 6.89
CA TRP A 215 4.33 8.96 7.18
C TRP A 215 4.46 9.24 8.69
N ARG A 216 3.31 9.44 9.36
CA ARG A 216 3.24 9.72 10.80
C ARG A 216 3.57 8.51 11.67
N TRP A 217 3.33 7.29 11.20
CA TRP A 217 3.58 6.04 11.94
C TRP A 217 4.92 5.37 11.64
N SER A 218 5.51 5.63 10.47
CA SER A 218 6.85 5.12 10.13
C SER A 218 7.95 5.62 11.06
N ALA A 219 7.76 6.79 11.70
CA ALA A 219 8.68 7.36 12.68
C ALA A 219 8.65 6.67 14.05
N ALA A 220 7.68 5.79 14.32
CA ALA A 220 7.58 5.05 15.57
C ALA A 220 8.09 3.60 15.38
N PRO A 221 8.78 3.00 16.38
CA PRO A 221 9.11 1.58 16.36
C PRO A 221 7.82 0.74 16.28
N GLN A 222 7.74 -0.16 15.30
CA GLN A 222 6.61 -1.05 15.09
C GLN A 222 7.05 -2.49 15.38
N GLY A 223 6.38 -3.13 16.34
CA GLY A 223 6.51 -4.56 16.60
C GLY A 223 5.36 -5.31 15.92
N PHE A 224 5.64 -6.53 15.47
CA PHE A 224 4.72 -7.45 14.78
C PHE A 224 3.34 -7.57 15.47
N HIS A 225 3.31 -7.50 16.81
CA HIS A 225 2.09 -7.57 17.62
C HIS A 225 1.13 -6.37 17.48
N ARG A 226 1.58 -5.26 16.88
CA ARG A 226 0.76 -4.05 16.72
C ARG A 226 0.00 -4.02 15.38
N THR A 227 0.38 -4.87 14.42
CA THR A 227 -0.23 -4.91 13.07
C THR A 227 -1.37 -5.93 12.95
N PHE A 228 -1.32 -7.05 13.68
CA PHE A 228 -2.33 -8.13 13.60
C PHE A 228 -3.60 -7.93 14.44
N GLY A 229 -3.75 -6.81 15.15
CA GLY A 229 -4.91 -6.54 16.02
C GLY A 229 -6.25 -6.22 15.33
N TRP A 230 -6.41 -6.49 14.03
CA TRP A 230 -7.56 -6.01 13.24
C TRP A 230 -8.60 -7.05 12.82
N LEU A 231 -8.52 -8.30 13.32
CA LEU A 231 -9.61 -9.27 13.14
C LEU A 231 -10.66 -9.24 14.26
N GLY A 232 -10.42 -8.50 15.35
CA GLY A 232 -11.40 -8.30 16.42
C GLY A 232 -11.68 -6.81 16.58
N GLY A 233 -12.84 -6.34 16.11
CA GLY A 233 -13.25 -4.94 16.19
C GLY A 233 -13.50 -4.45 17.62
N LEU A 234 -12.45 -4.25 18.40
CA LEU A 234 -12.49 -3.45 19.64
C LEU A 234 -11.26 -2.54 19.71
N PRO A 235 -11.42 -1.22 19.87
CA PRO A 235 -10.33 -0.37 20.27
C PRO A 235 -10.04 -0.67 21.75
N LEU A 236 -9.00 -1.46 22.05
CA LEU A 236 -8.40 -1.43 23.39
C LEU A 236 -7.64 -0.12 23.57
N ALA A 237 -8.42 0.94 23.82
CA ALA A 237 -7.98 2.09 24.55
C ALA A 237 -7.89 1.69 26.04
N VAL A 238 -6.80 1.03 26.44
CA VAL A 238 -6.37 0.97 27.84
C VAL A 238 -4.87 1.19 27.93
N HIS A 239 -4.56 2.47 28.11
CA HIS A 239 -3.51 3.10 28.91
C HIS A 239 -2.00 2.85 28.66
N PRO A 240 -1.21 3.95 28.55
CA PRO A 240 0.21 3.98 28.85
C PRO A 240 0.43 4.21 30.36
N ARG A 241 0.93 3.21 31.10
CA ARG A 241 1.70 3.36 32.36
C ARG A 241 2.03 1.97 32.92
N ALA A 242 3.18 1.42 32.56
CA ALA A 242 3.74 0.22 33.20
C ALA A 242 5.20 0.40 33.63
N HIS A 243 5.73 1.63 33.59
CA HIS A 243 7.12 1.92 33.95
C HIS A 243 7.30 2.76 35.23
N GLU A 244 6.21 3.24 35.86
CA GLU A 244 6.29 4.10 37.06
C GLU A 244 5.81 3.47 38.37
N LEU A 245 5.20 2.28 38.37
CA LEU A 245 4.74 1.62 39.61
C LEU A 245 5.72 0.60 40.22
N GLY A 246 6.87 0.36 39.60
CA GLY A 246 7.88 -0.60 40.09
C GLY A 246 8.84 -0.07 41.16
N PHE A 247 8.83 1.24 41.43
CA PHE A 247 9.82 1.91 42.30
C PHE A 247 9.31 2.31 43.69
N HIS A 248 8.04 2.04 44.04
CA HIS A 248 7.45 2.42 45.33
C HIS A 248 7.01 1.25 46.23
N LEU A 249 7.42 0.01 45.93
CA LEU A 249 7.17 -1.15 46.80
C LEU A 249 8.44 -1.88 47.25
N ARG A 250 9.58 -1.18 47.21
CA ARG A 250 10.81 -1.58 47.90
C ARG A 250 11.44 -0.37 48.59
N SER A 251 10.85 0.01 49.72
CA SER A 251 11.48 0.80 50.78
C SER A 251 10.84 0.40 52.10
#